data_AF-A0AAU4EP51-F1
#
_entry.id   AF-A0AAU4EP51-F1
#
_cell.length_a   1.000
_cell.length_b   1.000
_cell.length_c   1.000
_cell.angle_alpha   90.00
_cell.angle_beta   90.00
_cell.angle_gamma   90.00
#
_symmetry.space_group_name_H-M   'P 1'
#
loop_
_entity.id
_entity.type
_entity.pdbx_description
1 polymer ?
#
loop_
_entity_poly.entity_id
_entity_poly.type
_entity_poly.pdbx_seq_one_letter_code
_entity_poly.pdbx_strand_id
1 'polypeptide(L)'
;MLASLPRDATGHALIELPDAEDQQPLDAPPGIEVTWLPRGRGGVPGRAVLAAAQDVPVPAGPVHGWVVGESAMAVALRRHWVRAGIPKNDVMFCGYWKAR
;
A
#
# COMPACT_ATOMS: atom_id res chain seq x y z
N MET A 1 -2.93 9.86 -7.94
CA MET A 1 -2.34 9.91 -6.58
C MET A 1 -0.82 9.82 -6.64
N LEU A 2 -0.22 8.74 -7.15
CA LEU A 2 1.24 8.65 -7.27
C LEU A 2 1.82 9.66 -8.27
N ALA A 3 1.25 9.75 -9.48
CA ALA A 3 1.65 10.74 -10.49
C ALA A 3 1.44 12.21 -10.07
N SER A 4 0.64 12.46 -9.04
CA SER A 4 0.38 13.80 -8.51
C SER A 4 1.25 14.16 -7.30
N LEU A 5 2.12 13.25 -6.84
CA LEU A 5 3.06 13.55 -5.77
C LEU A 5 4.15 14.52 -6.26
N PRO A 6 4.74 15.30 -5.34
CA PRO A 6 5.98 16.01 -5.61
C PRO A 6 7.05 15.06 -6.18
N ARG A 7 7.86 15.52 -7.13
CA ARG A 7 8.85 14.67 -7.81
C ARG A 7 10.03 14.27 -6.91
N ASP A 8 10.21 14.96 -5.81
CA ASP A 8 11.17 14.65 -4.74
C ASP A 8 10.58 13.75 -3.64
N ALA A 9 9.33 13.29 -3.78
CA ALA A 9 8.74 12.34 -2.85
C ALA A 9 9.52 11.01 -2.85
N THR A 10 9.67 10.44 -1.65
CA THR A 10 10.33 9.15 -1.41
C THR A 10 9.42 8.20 -0.64
N GLY A 11 9.62 6.90 -0.79
CA GLY A 11 8.84 5.88 -0.08
C GLY A 11 8.52 4.66 -0.94
N HIS A 12 7.46 3.94 -0.57
CA HIS A 12 7.05 2.69 -1.22
C HIS A 12 5.61 2.75 -1.71
N ALA A 13 5.36 2.17 -2.89
CA ALA A 13 4.04 1.94 -3.43
C ALA A 13 3.85 0.44 -3.69
N LEU A 14 3.05 -0.21 -2.85
CA LEU A 14 2.76 -1.65 -2.96
C LEU A 14 1.39 -1.84 -3.61
N ILE A 15 1.33 -2.48 -4.77
CA ILE A 15 0.12 -2.58 -5.59
C ILE A 15 -0.19 -4.05 -5.87
N GLU A 16 -1.26 -4.57 -5.27
CA GLU A 16 -1.75 -5.92 -5.57
C GLU A 16 -2.57 -5.93 -6.86
N LEU A 17 -2.32 -6.92 -7.71
CA LEU A 17 -3.00 -7.15 -8.97
C LEU A 17 -3.56 -8.58 -9.01
N PRO A 18 -4.62 -8.88 -9.77
CA PRO A 18 -5.02 -10.27 -10.01
C PRO A 18 -3.88 -11.09 -10.61
N ASP A 19 -3.33 -10.64 -11.73
CA ASP A 19 -2.24 -11.30 -12.45
C ASP A 19 -1.16 -10.29 -12.87
N ALA A 20 0.03 -10.79 -13.25
CA ALA A 20 1.15 -9.93 -13.62
C ALA A 20 0.90 -9.13 -14.92
N GLU A 21 0.01 -9.64 -15.77
CA GLU A 21 -0.40 -9.00 -17.02
C GLU A 21 -1.27 -7.75 -16.79
N ASP A 22 -1.86 -7.61 -15.61
CA ASP A 22 -2.67 -6.44 -15.24
C ASP A 22 -1.80 -5.23 -14.83
N GLN A 23 -0.47 -5.35 -14.87
CA GLN A 23 0.44 -4.23 -14.60
C GLN A 23 0.23 -3.13 -15.64
N GLN A 24 0.04 -1.90 -15.15
CA GLN A 24 -0.17 -0.73 -15.99
C GLN A 24 1.05 0.20 -15.94
N PRO A 25 1.35 0.93 -17.03
CA PRO A 25 2.31 2.02 -16.98
C PRO A 25 1.94 3.00 -15.86
N LEU A 26 2.92 3.29 -15.00
CA LEU A 26 2.72 4.14 -13.83
C LEU A 26 3.83 5.18 -13.77
N ASP A 27 3.46 6.44 -13.90
CA ASP A 27 4.37 7.56 -13.63
C ASP A 27 4.44 7.80 -12.13
N ALA A 28 5.51 7.32 -11.50
CA ALA A 28 5.82 7.54 -10.10
C ALA A 28 7.05 8.46 -9.95
N PRO A 29 7.15 9.26 -8.88
CA PRO A 29 8.39 9.92 -8.49
C PRO A 29 9.58 8.93 -8.46
N PRO A 30 10.79 9.34 -8.89
CA PRO A 30 11.95 8.44 -8.92
C PRO A 30 12.36 7.94 -7.54
N GLY A 31 12.01 8.65 -6.47
CA GLY A 31 12.24 8.23 -5.09
C GLY A 31 11.22 7.22 -4.54
N ILE A 32 10.18 6.89 -5.31
CA ILE A 32 9.15 5.93 -4.91
C ILE A 32 9.48 4.56 -5.50
N GLU A 33 9.71 3.58 -4.63
CA GLU A 33 9.84 2.19 -5.02
C GLU A 33 8.45 1.58 -5.26
N VAL A 34 8.13 1.28 -6.51
CA VAL A 34 6.87 0.61 -6.89
C VAL A 34 7.08 -0.89 -6.89
N THR A 35 6.34 -1.62 -6.04
CA THR A 35 6.31 -3.08 -6.02
C THR A 35 4.95 -3.58 -6.47
N TRP A 36 4.94 -4.31 -7.58
CA TRP A 36 3.76 -4.99 -8.08
C TRP A 36 3.66 -6.39 -7.47
N LEU A 37 2.48 -6.72 -6.92
CA LEU A 37 2.23 -7.96 -6.21
C LEU A 37 1.11 -8.73 -6.91
N PRO A 38 1.43 -9.56 -7.93
CA PRO A 38 0.43 -10.45 -8.52
C PRO A 38 -0.11 -11.41 -7.46
N ARG A 39 -1.43 -11.44 -7.30
CA ARG A 39 -2.11 -12.33 -6.35
C ARG A 39 -2.09 -13.78 -6.85
N GLY A 40 -2.17 -13.96 -8.16
CA GLY A 40 -2.26 -15.26 -8.80
C GLY A 40 -3.60 -15.96 -8.54
N ARG A 41 -3.84 -17.03 -9.29
CA ARG A 41 -5.10 -17.78 -9.23
C ARG A 41 -5.33 -18.39 -7.84
N GLY A 42 -6.47 -18.05 -7.23
CA GLY A 42 -6.86 -18.56 -5.91
C GLY A 42 -6.19 -17.85 -4.73
N GLY A 43 -5.38 -16.81 -4.98
CA GLY A 43 -4.82 -16.00 -3.91
C GLY A 43 -5.89 -15.23 -3.14
N VAL A 44 -5.65 -14.99 -1.85
CA VAL A 44 -6.55 -14.22 -0.98
C VAL A 44 -6.31 -12.72 -1.18
N PRO A 45 -7.33 -11.95 -1.56
CA PRO A 45 -7.22 -10.51 -1.77
C PRO A 45 -6.66 -9.77 -0.55
N GLY A 46 -5.69 -8.89 -0.78
CA GLY A 46 -5.06 -8.08 0.26
C GLY A 46 -4.04 -8.80 1.14
N ARG A 47 -3.88 -10.14 1.01
CA ARG A 47 -2.93 -10.90 1.84
C ARG A 47 -1.49 -10.58 1.48
N ALA A 48 -1.17 -10.54 0.18
CA ALA A 48 0.20 -10.31 -0.29
C ALA A 48 0.66 -8.87 0.03
N VAL A 49 -0.20 -7.89 -0.24
CA VAL A 49 0.13 -6.48 0.06
C VAL A 49 0.25 -6.22 1.55
N LEU A 50 -0.59 -6.85 2.40
CA LEU A 50 -0.50 -6.70 3.84
C LEU A 50 0.82 -7.26 4.37
N ALA A 51 1.24 -8.44 3.90
CA ALA A 51 2.50 -9.04 4.29
C ALA A 51 3.68 -8.16 3.85
N ALA A 52 3.72 -7.77 2.57
CA ALA A 52 4.78 -6.89 2.05
C ALA A 52 4.85 -5.55 2.80
N ALA A 53 3.71 -4.94 3.13
CA ALA A 53 3.67 -3.68 3.86
C ALA A 53 4.15 -3.79 5.31
N GLN A 54 4.06 -4.97 5.92
CA GLN A 54 4.57 -5.22 7.28
C GLN A 54 6.09 -5.39 7.32
N ASP A 55 6.70 -5.76 6.19
CA ASP A 55 8.15 -5.89 6.04
C ASP A 55 8.84 -4.56 5.70
N VAL A 56 8.09 -3.55 5.26
CA VAL A 56 8.60 -2.20 5.00
C VAL A 56 8.85 -1.47 6.33
N PRO A 57 10.11 -1.08 6.63
CA PRO A 57 10.41 -0.32 7.83
C PRO A 57 9.71 1.05 7.79
N VAL A 58 9.12 1.44 8.92
CA VAL A 58 8.58 2.80 9.06
C VAL A 58 9.73 3.78 9.28
N PRO A 59 9.92 4.79 8.41
CA PRO A 59 11.02 5.75 8.55
C PRO A 59 10.92 6.56 9.85
N ALA A 60 12.07 6.95 10.38
CA ALA A 60 12.14 7.97 11.43
C ALA A 60 11.89 9.35 10.81
N GLY A 61 10.68 9.88 10.95
CA GLY A 61 10.31 11.21 10.44
C GLY A 61 8.85 11.28 9.98
N PRO A 62 8.44 12.42 9.37
CA PRO A 62 7.10 12.58 8.81
C PRO A 62 6.86 11.54 7.72
N VAL A 63 5.79 10.77 7.87
CA VAL A 63 5.37 9.76 6.89
C VAL A 63 3.85 9.81 6.77
N HIS A 64 3.35 9.68 5.55
CA HIS A 64 1.92 9.55 5.28
C HIS A 64 1.60 8.14 4.80
N GLY A 65 0.74 7.44 5.52
CA GLY A 65 0.24 6.13 5.14
C GLY A 65 -1.04 6.26 4.32
N TRP A 66 -1.11 5.59 3.17
CA TRP A 66 -2.32 5.51 2.35
C TRP A 66 -2.63 4.05 1.99
N VAL A 67 -3.86 3.60 2.27
CA VAL A 67 -4.29 2.25 1.90
C VAL A 67 -5.76 2.21 1.49
N VAL A 68 -6.03 1.62 0.32
CA VAL A 68 -7.38 1.31 -0.13
C VAL A 68 -7.45 -0.08 -0.73
N GLY A 69 -8.63 -0.69 -0.71
CA GLY A 69 -8.85 -2.01 -1.30
C GLY A 69 -9.79 -2.86 -0.46
N GLU A 70 -9.40 -4.10 -0.21
CA GLU A 70 -10.18 -5.01 0.65
C GLU A 70 -10.25 -4.45 2.09
N SER A 71 -11.46 -4.50 2.68
CA SER A 71 -11.78 -3.82 3.93
C SER A 71 -11.01 -4.34 5.14
N ALA A 72 -10.86 -5.66 5.29
CA ALA A 72 -10.10 -6.24 6.39
C ALA A 72 -8.60 -5.93 6.28
N MET A 73 -8.04 -5.98 5.06
CA MET A 73 -6.66 -5.58 4.77
C MET A 73 -6.42 -4.11 5.12
N ALA A 74 -7.27 -3.19 4.65
CA ALA A 74 -7.11 -1.76 4.93
C ALA A 74 -7.14 -1.45 6.43
N VAL A 75 -8.06 -2.08 7.17
CA VAL A 75 -8.16 -1.95 8.64
C VAL A 75 -6.92 -2.54 9.32
N ALA A 76 -6.45 -3.71 8.89
CA ALA A 76 -5.28 -4.38 9.46
C ALA A 76 -4.01 -3.54 9.26
N LEU A 77 -3.80 -3.01 8.05
CA LEU A 77 -2.62 -2.23 7.72
C LEU A 77 -2.59 -0.90 8.48
N ARG A 78 -3.72 -0.19 8.57
CA ARG A 78 -3.83 1.00 9.44
C ARG A 78 -3.43 0.69 10.89
N ARG A 79 -3.94 -0.41 11.44
CA ARG A 79 -3.61 -0.81 12.83
C ARG A 79 -2.12 -1.11 12.98
N HIS A 80 -1.51 -1.74 11.98
CA HIS A 80 -0.08 -2.02 11.97
C HIS A 80 0.74 -0.71 12.00
N TRP A 81 0.50 0.21 11.07
CA TRP A 81 1.22 1.49 11.02
C TRP A 81 1.06 2.35 12.27
N VAL A 82 -0.15 2.41 12.83
CA VAL A 82 -0.37 3.16 14.09
C VAL A 82 0.39 2.52 15.26
N ARG A 83 0.50 1.18 15.32
CA ARG A 83 1.33 0.51 16.33
C ARG A 83 2.83 0.73 16.09
N ALA A 84 3.24 0.87 14.84
CA ALA A 84 4.62 1.17 14.46
C ALA A 84 5.00 2.65 14.68
N GLY A 85 4.06 3.50 15.12
CA GLY A 85 4.33 4.87 15.54
C GLY A 85 3.84 5.97 14.60
N ILE A 86 3.23 5.63 13.45
CA ILE A 86 2.66 6.63 12.55
C ILE A 86 1.43 7.27 13.23
N PRO A 87 1.35 8.61 13.36
CA PRO A 87 0.19 9.26 13.94
C PRO A 87 -1.09 8.91 13.18
N LYS A 88 -2.19 8.72 13.92
CA LYS A 88 -3.48 8.30 13.33
C LYS A 88 -4.01 9.23 12.25
N ASN A 89 -3.69 10.53 12.35
CA ASN A 89 -4.11 11.56 11.40
C ASN A 89 -3.26 11.55 10.12
N ASP A 90 -2.09 10.92 10.16
CA ASP A 90 -1.19 10.76 9.03
C ASP A 90 -1.43 9.42 8.29
N VAL A 91 -2.50 8.70 8.63
CA VAL A 91 -2.93 7.48 7.94
C VAL A 91 -4.32 7.66 7.35
N MET A 92 -4.38 7.69 6.02
CA MET A 92 -5.62 7.64 5.25
C MET A 92 -5.90 6.19 4.85
N PHE A 93 -7.11 5.72 5.11
CA PHE A 93 -7.52 4.37 4.73
C PHE A 93 -8.97 4.31 4.28
N CYS A 94 -9.28 3.44 3.32
CA CYS A 94 -10.66 3.20 2.88
C CYS A 94 -10.86 1.74 2.41
N GLY A 95 -11.82 1.04 3.01
CA GLY A 95 -12.26 -0.27 2.52
C GLY A 95 -13.24 -0.08 1.36
N TYR A 96 -12.81 -0.40 0.14
CA TYR A 96 -13.63 -0.28 -1.07
C TYR A 96 -14.62 -1.42 -1.19
N TRP A 97 -14.21 -2.61 -0.77
CA TRP A 97 -15.03 -3.82 -0.88
C TRP A 97 -14.68 -4.81 0.22
N LYS A 98 -15.50 -5.85 0.39
CA LYS A 98 -15.30 -6.91 1.38
C LYS A 98 -15.32 -8.27 0.69
N ALA A 99 -14.24 -9.03 0.84
CA ALA A 99 -14.20 -10.42 0.39
C ALA A 99 -15.13 -11.26 1.28
N ARG A 100 -15.83 -12.22 0.69
CA ARG A 100 -16.65 -13.19 1.41
C ARG A 100 -15.84 -14.44 1.72
#